data_AF-A0A0B6X364-F1
#
_entry.id   AF-A0A0B6X364-F1
#
_cell.length_a   1.000
_cell.length_b   1.000
_cell.length_c   1.000
_cell.angle_alpha   90.00
_cell.angle_beta   90.00
_cell.angle_gamma   90.00
#
_symmetry.space_group_name_H-M   'P 1'
#
loop_
_entity.id
_entity.type
_entity.pdbx_description
1 polymer ?
#
loop_
_entity_poly.entity_id
_entity_poly.type
_entity_poly.pdbx_seq_one_letter_code
_entity_poly.pdbx_strand_id
1 'polypeptide(L)'
;MAKPHVHADLMMKAAEIAQTDAEWWKHFQAKNDDKIGWRNLGGEIAFIEGTGFEYRLKPRTVKIGSVDVPEPVREPLEEGQDYYFLDLGGESYYDETFWLGDLDDVDRLNRCLIHLDRESAVMHAKALLSLTAK
;
A
#
# COMPACT_ATOMS: atom_id res chain seq x y z
N MET A 1 -20.98 23.68 -11.08
CA MET A 1 -20.58 22.30 -11.44
C MET A 1 -20.96 21.39 -10.27
N ALA A 2 -21.49 20.19 -10.53
CA ALA A 2 -21.80 19.25 -9.45
C ALA A 2 -20.49 18.75 -8.82
N LYS A 3 -20.39 18.76 -7.48
CA LYS A 3 -19.23 18.19 -6.77
C LYS A 3 -19.34 16.66 -6.89
N PRO A 4 -18.33 15.96 -7.43
CA PRO A 4 -18.33 14.49 -7.43
C PRO A 4 -18.29 13.97 -5.98
N HIS A 5 -18.86 12.78 -5.77
CA HIS A 5 -18.76 12.10 -4.48
C HIS A 5 -17.29 11.82 -4.15
N VAL A 6 -16.87 12.03 -2.91
CA VAL A 6 -15.45 11.91 -2.51
C VAL A 6 -14.84 10.52 -2.75
N HIS A 7 -15.68 9.49 -2.82
CA HIS A 7 -15.29 8.10 -3.08
C HIS A 7 -15.62 7.62 -4.51
N ALA A 8 -15.84 8.53 -5.48
CA ALA A 8 -16.29 8.16 -6.82
C ALA A 8 -15.38 7.12 -7.52
N ASP A 9 -14.06 7.25 -7.39
CA ASP A 9 -13.11 6.30 -7.99
C ASP A 9 -13.18 4.91 -7.34
N LEU A 10 -13.36 4.85 -6.02
CA LEU A 10 -13.55 3.58 -5.31
C LEU A 10 -14.87 2.91 -5.69
N MET A 11 -15.94 3.69 -5.87
CA MET A 11 -17.23 3.19 -6.35
C MET A 11 -17.10 2.61 -7.77
N MET A 12 -16.39 3.30 -8.67
CA MET A 12 -16.11 2.80 -10.01
C MET A 12 -15.34 1.48 -9.95
N LYS A 13 -14.32 1.39 -9.09
CA LYS A 13 -13.52 0.18 -8.96
C LYS A 13 -14.28 -0.98 -8.31
N ALA A 14 -15.16 -0.69 -7.36
CA ALA A 14 -16.07 -1.67 -6.78
C ALA A 14 -17.00 -2.25 -7.86
N ALA A 15 -17.58 -1.39 -8.70
CA ALA A 15 -18.43 -1.82 -9.81
C ALA A 15 -17.67 -2.68 -10.84
N GLU A 16 -16.43 -2.33 -11.17
CA GLU A 16 -15.57 -3.15 -12.04
C GLU A 16 -15.31 -4.54 -11.44
N ILE A 17 -14.88 -4.62 -10.18
CA ILE A 17 -14.59 -5.90 -9.50
C ILE A 17 -15.85 -6.77 -9.40
N ALA A 18 -16.99 -6.15 -9.05
CA ALA A 18 -18.27 -6.83 -8.89
C ALA A 18 -18.77 -7.53 -10.17
N GLN A 19 -18.26 -7.17 -11.36
CA GLN A 19 -18.57 -7.88 -12.60
C GLN A 19 -18.01 -9.31 -12.62
N THR A 20 -16.93 -9.57 -11.89
CA THR A 20 -16.22 -10.87 -11.90
C THR A 20 -16.11 -11.53 -10.55
N ASP A 21 -16.34 -10.79 -9.46
CA ASP A 21 -16.26 -11.30 -8.08
C ASP A 21 -17.47 -10.80 -7.28
N ALA A 22 -18.37 -11.74 -6.94
CA ALA A 22 -19.57 -11.44 -6.15
C ALA A 22 -19.21 -10.93 -4.73
N GLU A 23 -18.03 -11.27 -4.21
CA GLU A 23 -17.55 -10.82 -2.91
C GLU A 23 -16.62 -9.60 -3.02
N TRP A 24 -16.92 -8.69 -3.95
CA TRP A 24 -16.13 -7.50 -4.29
C TRP A 24 -15.65 -6.68 -3.07
N TRP A 25 -16.46 -6.61 -2.01
CA TRP A 25 -16.12 -5.87 -0.78
C TRP A 25 -14.86 -6.41 -0.10
N LYS A 26 -14.50 -7.69 -0.32
CA LYS A 26 -13.27 -8.29 0.20
C LYS A 26 -12.01 -7.64 -0.34
N HIS A 27 -12.09 -6.88 -1.44
CA HIS A 27 -10.95 -6.16 -2.02
C HIS A 27 -10.72 -4.79 -1.38
N PHE A 28 -11.56 -4.39 -0.42
CA PHE A 28 -11.47 -3.08 0.22
C PHE A 28 -11.17 -3.19 1.70
N GLN A 29 -10.68 -2.07 2.24
CA GLN A 29 -10.48 -1.85 3.66
C GLN A 29 -11.10 -0.53 4.07
N ALA A 30 -11.48 -0.44 5.35
CA ALA A 30 -11.88 0.80 5.98
C ALA A 30 -11.10 1.01 7.28
N LYS A 31 -10.89 2.27 7.64
CA LYS A 31 -10.47 2.68 8.98
C LYS A 31 -11.40 3.79 9.47
N ASN A 32 -11.54 3.92 10.78
CA ASN A 32 -12.13 5.08 11.41
C ASN A 32 -11.04 5.87 12.13
N ASP A 33 -11.37 7.08 12.58
CA ASP A 33 -10.46 7.95 13.34
C ASP A 33 -9.97 7.32 14.65
N ASP A 34 -10.62 6.25 15.13
CA ASP A 34 -10.31 5.58 16.41
C ASP A 34 -9.06 4.70 16.35
N LYS A 35 -7.87 5.23 15.99
CA LYS A 35 -6.50 4.64 16.16
C LYS A 35 -6.28 3.17 15.77
N ILE A 36 -7.27 2.50 15.21
CA ILE A 36 -7.25 1.13 14.80
C ILE A 36 -6.97 1.20 13.30
N GLY A 37 -5.86 0.61 12.88
CA GLY A 37 -5.45 0.64 11.47
C GLY A 37 -6.49 0.00 10.54
N TRP A 38 -6.17 0.00 9.25
CA TRP A 38 -7.02 -0.54 8.19
C TRP A 38 -7.56 -1.94 8.49
N ARG A 39 -8.88 -2.12 8.37
CA ARG A 39 -9.57 -3.41 8.54
C ARG A 39 -10.27 -3.84 7.27
N ASN A 40 -10.34 -5.16 7.09
CA ASN A 40 -11.10 -5.76 6.01
C ASN A 40 -12.60 -5.55 6.25
N LEU A 41 -13.35 -5.33 5.16
CA LEU A 41 -14.80 -5.25 5.23
C LEU A 41 -15.40 -6.63 5.52
N GLY A 42 -16.41 -6.66 6.39
CA GLY A 42 -17.11 -7.89 6.80
C GLY A 42 -18.29 -8.28 5.91
N GLY A 43 -18.66 -7.44 4.94
CA GLY A 43 -19.81 -7.62 4.05
C GLY A 43 -19.92 -6.47 3.05
N GLU A 44 -20.96 -6.51 2.22
CA GLU A 44 -21.31 -5.40 1.33
C GLU A 44 -21.49 -4.10 2.11
N ILE A 45 -20.98 -3.00 1.56
CA ILE A 45 -21.07 -1.67 2.16
C ILE A 45 -21.50 -0.63 1.12
N ALA A 46 -21.95 0.52 1.63
CA ALA A 46 -21.91 1.75 0.86
C ALA A 46 -20.62 2.53 1.19
N PHE A 47 -20.07 3.25 0.22
CA PHE A 47 -19.05 4.27 0.46
C PHE A 47 -19.77 5.53 0.95
N ILE A 48 -19.71 5.82 2.26
CA ILE A 48 -20.50 6.89 2.88
C ILE A 48 -19.61 8.11 3.15
N GLU A 49 -20.00 9.28 2.65
CA GLU A 49 -19.37 10.57 2.99
C GLU A 49 -19.84 11.07 4.36
N GLY A 50 -18.95 11.71 5.14
CA GLY A 50 -19.31 12.40 6.38
C GLY A 50 -19.38 11.54 7.64
N THR A 51 -18.98 10.26 7.58
CA THR A 51 -19.00 9.33 8.71
C THR A 51 -17.66 9.23 9.47
N GLY A 52 -16.61 9.89 8.98
CA GLY A 52 -15.24 9.73 9.49
C GLY A 52 -14.57 8.40 9.08
N PHE A 53 -15.22 7.60 8.22
CA PHE A 53 -14.58 6.43 7.64
C PHE A 53 -13.76 6.82 6.42
N GLU A 54 -12.53 6.34 6.38
CA GLU A 54 -11.71 6.31 5.19
C GLU A 54 -11.78 4.91 4.57
N TYR A 55 -11.84 4.86 3.24
CA TYR A 55 -11.89 3.62 2.48
C TYR A 55 -10.71 3.55 1.52
N ARG A 56 -10.20 2.34 1.28
CA ARG A 56 -9.21 2.09 0.22
C ARG A 56 -9.38 0.70 -0.37
N LEU A 57 -8.83 0.51 -1.56
CA LEU A 57 -8.50 -0.83 -2.05
C LEU A 57 -7.43 -1.44 -1.14
N LYS A 58 -7.54 -2.75 -0.88
CA LYS A 58 -6.46 -3.50 -0.26
C LYS A 58 -5.18 -3.29 -1.06
N PRO A 59 -4.08 -2.91 -0.40
CA PRO A 59 -2.78 -2.92 -1.04
C PRO A 59 -2.55 -4.30 -1.66
N ARG A 60 -2.06 -4.32 -2.91
CA ARG A 60 -1.58 -5.55 -3.53
C ARG A 60 -0.40 -6.07 -2.71
N THR A 61 -0.17 -7.38 -2.76
CA THR A 61 0.97 -8.00 -2.09
C THR A 61 1.80 -8.82 -3.07
N VAL A 62 3.08 -8.94 -2.75
CA VAL A 62 4.02 -9.85 -3.40
C VAL A 62 4.48 -10.88 -2.38
N LYS A 63 4.69 -12.12 -2.85
CA LYS A 63 5.12 -13.21 -1.98
C LYS A 63 6.65 -13.28 -1.94
N ILE A 64 7.22 -13.19 -0.74
CA ILE A 64 8.65 -13.33 -0.49
C ILE A 64 8.85 -14.46 0.52
N GLY A 65 9.30 -15.61 0.04
CA GLY A 65 9.31 -16.84 0.83
C GLY A 65 7.88 -17.24 1.24
N SER A 66 7.62 -17.27 2.54
CA SER A 66 6.31 -17.56 3.13
C SER A 66 5.53 -16.30 3.55
N VAL A 67 6.10 -15.10 3.39
CA VAL A 67 5.50 -13.83 3.84
C VAL A 67 4.87 -13.10 2.66
N ASP A 68 3.63 -12.64 2.83
CA ASP A 68 2.98 -11.70 1.92
C ASP A 68 3.35 -10.28 2.32
N VAL A 69 4.07 -9.59 1.45
CA VAL A 69 4.57 -8.22 1.66
C VAL A 69 3.76 -7.26 0.80
N PRO A 70 3.37 -6.08 1.28
CA PRO A 70 2.78 -5.04 0.43
C PRO A 70 3.60 -4.82 -0.84
N GLU A 71 2.93 -4.60 -1.97
CA GLU A 71 3.61 -4.42 -3.24
C GLU A 71 4.45 -3.13 -3.21
N PRO A 72 5.76 -3.21 -3.50
CA PRO A 72 6.62 -2.03 -3.57
C PRO A 72 6.22 -1.13 -4.75
N VAL A 73 6.65 0.13 -4.69
CA VAL A 73 6.44 1.10 -5.77
C VAL A 73 7.02 0.55 -7.09
N ARG A 74 6.23 0.69 -8.17
CA ARG A 74 6.57 0.18 -9.51
C ARG A 74 6.87 1.27 -10.53
N GLU A 75 6.42 2.49 -10.26
CA GLU A 75 6.53 3.64 -11.16
C GLU A 75 7.26 4.78 -10.44
N PRO A 76 7.93 5.69 -11.18
CA PRO A 76 8.56 6.88 -10.60
C PRO A 76 7.59 7.68 -9.71
N LEU A 77 8.10 8.19 -8.58
CA LEU A 77 7.36 9.06 -7.68
C LEU A 77 7.38 10.51 -8.15
N GLU A 78 6.59 11.36 -7.50
CA GLU A 78 6.64 12.81 -7.73
C GLU A 78 7.93 13.40 -7.14
N GLU A 79 8.51 14.41 -7.81
CA GLU A 79 9.71 15.10 -7.31
C GLU A 79 9.43 15.73 -5.92
N GLY A 80 10.31 15.42 -4.97
CA GLY A 80 10.20 15.80 -3.56
C GLY A 80 9.30 14.89 -2.71
N GLN A 81 8.72 13.83 -3.27
CA GLN A 81 7.88 12.91 -2.51
C GLN A 81 8.72 12.02 -1.58
N ASP A 82 8.41 12.04 -0.28
CA ASP A 82 9.03 11.17 0.72
C ASP A 82 8.73 9.70 0.44
N TYR A 83 9.74 8.85 0.63
CA TYR A 83 9.62 7.40 0.52
C TYR A 83 10.59 6.68 1.47
N TYR A 84 10.27 5.41 1.74
CA TYR A 84 11.07 4.50 2.56
C TYR A 84 11.70 3.45 1.68
N PHE A 85 12.95 3.08 1.93
CA PHE A 85 13.59 1.97 1.23
C PHE A 85 14.23 0.99 2.20
N LEU A 86 14.41 -0.24 1.71
CA LEU A 86 14.97 -1.32 2.52
C LEU A 86 16.43 -1.03 2.86
N ASP A 87 16.75 -1.14 4.14
CA ASP A 87 18.13 -1.24 4.63
C ASP A 87 18.29 -2.61 5.29
N LEU A 88 19.12 -3.47 4.71
CA LEU A 88 19.37 -4.81 5.24
C LEU A 88 20.53 -4.86 6.25
N GLY A 89 21.29 -3.76 6.39
CA GLY A 89 22.45 -3.67 7.27
C GLY A 89 22.14 -3.00 8.62
N GLY A 90 21.16 -2.11 8.67
CA GLY A 90 20.76 -1.39 9.89
C GLY A 90 19.75 -2.14 10.77
N GLU A 91 19.71 -1.78 12.06
CA GLU A 91 18.75 -2.35 13.03
C GLU A 91 17.29 -2.00 12.73
N SER A 92 17.06 -0.88 12.04
CA SER A 92 15.73 -0.40 11.69
C SER A 92 15.08 -1.18 10.54
N TYR A 93 15.86 -1.87 9.70
CA TYR A 93 15.43 -2.56 8.48
C TYR A 93 14.92 -1.65 7.34
N TYR A 94 15.04 -0.34 7.49
CA TYR A 94 14.68 0.65 6.49
C TYR A 94 15.51 1.92 6.68
N ASP A 95 15.54 2.73 5.64
CA ASP A 95 15.96 4.13 5.66
C ASP A 95 14.94 4.97 4.87
N GLU A 96 15.02 6.30 4.96
CA GLU A 96 14.05 7.23 4.36
C GLU A 96 14.74 8.36 3.60
N THR A 97 14.11 8.81 2.52
CA THR A 97 14.56 9.97 1.74
C THR A 97 13.41 10.49 0.88
N PHE A 98 13.67 11.44 -0.02
CA PHE A 98 12.69 11.98 -0.94
C PHE A 98 13.14 11.78 -2.39
N TRP A 99 12.17 11.60 -3.28
CA TRP A 99 12.43 11.34 -4.69
C TRP A 99 12.95 12.56 -5.42
N LEU A 100 14.16 12.47 -5.96
CA LEU A 100 14.78 13.44 -6.88
C LEU A 100 14.80 12.93 -8.33
N GLY A 101 14.52 11.64 -8.54
CA GLY A 101 14.65 10.99 -9.84
C GLY A 101 16.11 10.81 -10.26
N ASP A 102 17.02 10.76 -9.30
CA ASP A 102 18.44 10.53 -9.55
C ASP A 102 18.76 9.05 -9.79
N LEU A 103 20.04 8.72 -9.97
CA LEU A 103 20.46 7.36 -10.25
C LEU A 103 20.16 6.39 -9.10
N ASP A 104 20.25 6.84 -7.85
CA ASP A 104 20.02 5.99 -6.69
C ASP A 104 18.52 5.71 -6.53
N ASP A 105 17.68 6.72 -6.74
CA ASP A 105 16.21 6.58 -6.78
C ASP A 105 15.77 5.58 -7.83
N VAL A 106 16.30 5.73 -9.05
CA VAL A 106 15.97 4.85 -10.18
C VAL A 106 16.48 3.42 -9.94
N ASP A 107 17.66 3.24 -9.35
CA ASP A 107 18.17 1.89 -9.00
C ASP A 107 17.30 1.22 -7.92
N ARG A 108 16.93 1.95 -6.87
CA ARG A 108 16.01 1.47 -5.82
C ARG A 108 14.64 1.10 -6.38
N LEU A 109 14.08 1.92 -7.27
CA LEU A 109 12.82 1.65 -7.95
C LEU A 109 12.89 0.37 -8.77
N ASN A 110 13.90 0.26 -9.64
CA ASN A 110 14.08 -0.91 -10.53
C ASN A 110 14.30 -2.21 -9.74
N ARG A 111 14.90 -2.12 -8.55
CA ARG A 111 15.09 -3.25 -7.63
C ARG A 111 13.91 -3.49 -6.70
N CYS A 112 12.82 -2.74 -6.85
CA CYS A 112 11.59 -2.89 -6.07
C CYS A 112 11.81 -2.68 -4.57
N LEU A 113 12.71 -1.77 -4.19
CA LEU A 113 13.13 -1.53 -2.81
C LEU A 113 12.36 -0.39 -2.13
N ILE A 114 11.43 0.26 -2.83
CA ILE A 114 10.75 1.47 -2.37
C ILE A 114 9.34 1.15 -1.85
N HIS A 115 8.97 1.72 -0.70
CA HIS A 115 7.65 1.71 -0.11
C HIS A 115 7.22 3.11 0.34
N LEU A 116 5.91 3.35 0.39
CA LEU A 116 5.34 4.63 0.82
C LEU A 116 5.01 4.68 2.32
N ASP A 117 5.29 3.59 3.04
CA ASP A 117 5.18 3.53 4.49
C ASP A 117 6.30 2.66 5.09
N ARG A 118 6.67 3.00 6.32
CA ARG A 118 7.74 2.37 7.08
C ARG A 118 7.45 0.89 7.34
N GLU A 119 6.23 0.55 7.72
CA GLU A 119 5.85 -0.81 8.10
C GLU A 119 6.03 -1.79 6.93
N SER A 120 5.67 -1.37 5.72
CA SER A 120 5.86 -2.13 4.49
C SER A 120 7.33 -2.33 4.15
N ALA A 121 8.18 -1.30 4.30
CA ALA A 121 9.62 -1.42 4.11
C ALA A 121 10.27 -2.41 5.09
N VAL A 122 9.94 -2.30 6.37
CA VAL A 122 10.43 -3.22 7.42
C VAL A 122 9.98 -4.66 7.16
N MET A 123 8.71 -4.84 6.78
CA MET A 123 8.17 -6.17 6.46
C MET A 123 8.91 -6.79 5.27
N HIS A 124 9.16 -6.01 4.22
CA HIS A 124 9.90 -6.45 3.04
C HIS A 124 11.34 -6.85 3.40
N ALA A 125 12.09 -6.00 4.11
CA ALA A 125 13.45 -6.30 4.53
C ALA A 125 13.54 -7.57 5.38
N LYS A 126 12.64 -7.73 6.36
CA LYS A 126 12.58 -8.95 7.19
C LYS A 126 12.24 -10.19 6.38
N ALA A 127 11.33 -10.07 5.40
CA ALA A 127 11.00 -11.18 4.53
C ALA A 127 12.23 -11.63 3.72
N LEU A 128 13.02 -10.70 3.16
CA LEU A 128 14.27 -11.02 2.45
C LEU A 128 15.31 -11.66 3.38
N LEU A 129 15.53 -11.09 4.57
CA LEU A 129 16.48 -11.63 5.55
C LEU A 129 16.08 -13.05 5.98
N SER A 130 14.78 -13.32 6.13
CA SER A 130 14.27 -14.65 6.49
C SER A 130 14.63 -15.74 5.48
N LEU A 131 14.90 -15.39 4.22
CA LEU A 131 15.35 -16.34 3.20
C LEU A 131 16.78 -16.84 3.42
N THR A 132 17.56 -16.09 4.20
CA THR A 132 19.00 -16.34 4.43
C THR A 132 19.32 -16.65 5.88
N ALA A 133 18.41 -16.36 6.80
CA ALA A 133 18.50 -16.75 8.20
C ALA A 133 18.52 -18.28 8.30
N LYS A 134 19.54 -18.82 8.97
CA LYS A 134 19.71 -20.25 9.24
C LYS A 134 19.16 -20.62 10.61
#